data_AF-A0A2T2N0G3-F1
#
_entry.id   AF-A0A2T2N0G3-F1
#
_cell.length_a   1.000
_cell.length_b   1.000
_cell.length_c   1.000
_cell.angle_alpha   90.00
_cell.angle_beta   90.00
_cell.angle_gamma   90.00
#
_symmetry.space_group_name_H-M   'P 1'
#
loop_
_entity.id
_entity.type
_entity.pdbx_description
1 polymer ?
#
loop_
_entity_poly.entity_id
_entity_poly.type
_entity_poly.pdbx_seq_one_letter_code
_entity_poly.pdbx_strand_id
1 'polypeptide(L)'
;MAASSNMPDTLFVGQTFASIDEARESVLHAMVTKGLSLKVSASDRTRFHAICRLSKETGCKFFLRIAYMTRSEQFELRKFIAHTCDLSSHQNWKASNSAKLIAHRHGDIVKSDFQTR
;
A
#
# COMPACT_ATOMS: atom_id res chain seq x y z
N MET A 1 8.57 -17.58 16.85
CA MET A 1 8.11 -16.23 17.20
C MET A 1 7.83 -15.49 15.90
N ALA A 2 6.58 -15.50 15.44
CA ALA A 2 6.21 -14.84 14.19
C ALA A 2 6.11 -13.33 14.44
N ALA A 3 6.95 -12.54 13.79
CA ALA A 3 6.86 -11.10 13.83
C ALA A 3 5.56 -10.68 13.13
N SER A 4 4.53 -10.38 13.91
CA SER A 4 3.39 -9.59 13.44
C SER A 4 3.95 -8.23 13.02
N SER A 5 4.27 -8.09 11.74
CA SER A 5 4.71 -6.83 11.15
C SER A 5 3.60 -5.83 11.41
N ASN A 6 3.82 -4.92 12.35
CA ASN A 6 2.89 -3.86 12.71
C ASN A 6 2.91 -2.85 11.56
N MET A 7 2.26 -3.22 10.45
CA MET A 7 2.30 -2.49 9.20
C MET A 7 1.49 -1.20 9.40
N PRO A 8 2.04 -0.03 9.07
CA PRO A 8 1.38 1.23 9.38
C PRO A 8 0.08 1.38 8.56
N ASP A 9 -1.04 1.60 9.27
CA ASP A 9 -2.33 1.93 8.63
C ASP A 9 -2.36 3.34 8.03
N THR A 10 -1.43 4.19 8.45
CA THR A 10 -1.31 5.58 8.03
C THR A 10 0.08 5.87 7.49
N LEU A 11 0.12 6.47 6.29
CA LEU A 11 1.34 6.93 5.64
C LEU A 11 1.50 8.43 5.87
N PHE A 12 2.72 8.88 6.16
CA PHE A 12 3.06 10.31 6.28
C PHE A 12 4.39 10.62 5.60
N VAL A 13 4.59 11.90 5.24
CA VAL A 13 5.85 12.36 4.63
C VAL A 13 6.96 12.36 5.67
N GLY A 14 8.14 11.86 5.31
CA GLY A 14 9.28 11.66 6.21
C GLY A 14 9.32 10.25 6.84
N GLN A 15 8.32 9.41 6.59
CA GLN A 15 8.35 8.02 7.02
C GLN A 15 9.45 7.25 6.28
N THR A 16 10.25 6.48 7.02
CA THR A 16 11.32 5.67 6.46
C THR A 16 11.00 4.17 6.49
N PHE A 17 11.62 3.42 5.58
CA PHE A 17 11.49 1.98 5.41
C PHE A 17 12.88 1.37 5.18
N ALA A 18 13.09 0.14 5.66
CA ALA A 18 14.35 -0.56 5.50
C ALA A 18 14.52 -1.12 4.08
N SER A 19 13.41 -1.44 3.39
CA SER A 19 13.45 -1.95 2.02
C SER A 19 12.32 -1.38 1.14
N ILE A 20 12.53 -1.43 -0.18
CA ILE A 20 11.49 -1.01 -1.13
C ILE A 20 10.27 -1.95 -1.10
N ASP A 21 10.47 -3.23 -0.80
CA ASP A 21 9.38 -4.19 -0.72
C ASP A 21 8.52 -3.94 0.53
N GLU A 22 9.14 -3.66 1.67
CA GLU A 22 8.44 -3.19 2.89
C GLU A 22 7.66 -1.90 2.62
N ALA A 23 8.26 -0.94 1.91
CA ALA A 23 7.60 0.30 1.53
C ALA A 23 6.38 0.05 0.63
N ARG A 24 6.49 -0.85 -0.35
CA ARG A 24 5.38 -1.24 -1.23
C ARG A 24 4.26 -1.93 -0.45
N GLU A 25 4.60 -2.87 0.42
CA GLU A 25 3.64 -3.59 1.25
C GLU A 25 2.90 -2.64 2.19
N SER A 26 3.61 -1.73 2.85
CA SER A 26 3.03 -0.69 3.71
C SER A 26 2.05 0.20 2.94
N VAL A 27 2.44 0.65 1.74
CA VAL A 27 1.59 1.50 0.91
C VAL A 27 0.34 0.74 0.45
N LEU A 28 0.51 -0.49 -0.04
CA LEU A 28 -0.60 -1.32 -0.47
C LEU A 28 -1.57 -1.61 0.68
N HIS A 29 -1.04 -1.91 1.86
CA HIS A 29 -1.83 -2.14 3.06
C HIS A 29 -2.69 -0.91 3.39
N ALA A 30 -2.06 0.26 3.56
CA ALA A 30 -2.77 1.49 3.88
C ALA A 30 -3.84 1.88 2.84
N MET A 31 -3.59 1.63 1.55
CA MET A 31 -4.57 1.91 0.48
C MET A 31 -5.72 0.91 0.50
N VAL A 32 -5.44 -0.38 0.72
CA VAL A 32 -6.46 -1.43 0.83
C VAL A 32 -7.37 -1.20 2.04
N THR A 33 -6.81 -0.90 3.21
CA THR A 33 -7.57 -0.60 4.43
C THR A 33 -8.52 0.58 4.22
N LYS A 34 -8.13 1.54 3.38
CA LYS A 34 -8.95 2.72 3.02
C LYS A 34 -9.85 2.49 1.80
N GLY A 35 -9.82 1.33 1.16
CA GLY A 35 -10.60 1.05 -0.05
C GLY A 35 -10.18 1.86 -1.29
N LEU A 36 -8.95 2.38 -1.31
CA LEU A 36 -8.43 3.26 -2.38
C LEU A 36 -7.57 2.47 -3.36
N SER A 37 -7.74 2.73 -4.66
CA SER A 37 -6.98 2.05 -5.71
C SER A 37 -5.80 2.89 -6.23
N LEU A 38 -4.64 2.24 -6.34
CA LEU A 38 -3.42 2.83 -6.86
C LEU A 38 -2.91 2.10 -8.10
N LYS A 39 -2.10 2.80 -8.90
CA LYS A 39 -1.30 2.26 -9.98
C LYS A 39 0.15 2.68 -9.77
N VAL A 40 1.08 1.73 -9.90
CA VAL A 40 2.51 2.03 -9.91
C VAL A 40 2.84 2.75 -11.21
N SER A 41 3.34 3.98 -11.11
CA SER A 41 3.75 4.78 -12.26
C SER A 41 5.21 4.53 -12.63
N ALA A 42 6.07 4.39 -11.63
CA ALA A 42 7.49 4.10 -11.82
C ALA A 42 7.98 3.33 -10.60
N SER A 43 8.76 2.28 -10.82
CA SER A 43 9.31 1.49 -9.74
C SER A 43 10.63 0.90 -10.20
N ASP A 44 11.70 1.32 -9.55
CA ASP A 44 13.06 0.83 -9.78
C ASP A 44 13.66 0.39 -8.43
N ARG A 45 14.95 0.07 -8.37
CA ARG A 45 15.60 -0.36 -7.12
C ARG A 45 15.73 0.76 -6.08
N THR A 46 15.54 2.01 -6.49
CA THR A 46 15.82 3.21 -5.68
C THR A 46 14.61 4.12 -5.49
N ARG A 47 13.53 3.90 -6.23
CA ARG A 47 12.37 4.81 -6.30
C ARG A 47 11.10 4.01 -6.50
N PHE A 48 10.05 4.49 -5.88
CA PHE A 48 8.70 3.98 -6.04
C PHE A 48 7.72 5.14 -6.13
N HIS A 49 7.07 5.26 -7.28
CA HIS A 49 6.04 6.26 -7.56
C HIS A 49 4.70 5.57 -7.81
N ALA A 50 3.66 6.03 -7.11
CA ALA A 50 2.30 5.57 -7.31
C ALA A 50 1.37 6.75 -7.61
N ILE A 51 0.41 6.50 -8.51
CA ILE A 51 -0.64 7.44 -8.93
C ILE A 51 -2.02 6.79 -8.78
N CYS A 52 -3.10 7.58 -8.80
CA CYS A 52 -4.44 7.02 -8.78
C CYS A 52 -4.66 6.23 -10.07
N ARG A 53 -5.25 5.03 -9.95
CA ARG A 53 -5.54 4.19 -11.11
C ARG A 53 -6.50 4.88 -12.10
N LEU A 54 -7.46 5.63 -11.57
CA LEU A 54 -8.45 6.38 -12.34
C LEU A 54 -8.11 7.88 -12.45
N SER A 55 -6.84 8.25 -12.28
CA SER A 55 -6.38 9.64 -12.38
C SER A 55 -6.81 10.32 -13.69
N LYS A 56 -6.86 9.58 -14.80
CA LYS A 56 -7.29 10.10 -16.10
C LYS A 56 -8.80 10.36 -16.20
N GLU A 57 -9.61 9.53 -15.54
CA GLU A 57 -11.09 9.61 -15.60
C GLU A 57 -11.63 10.60 -14.57
N THR A 58 -11.03 10.62 -13.39
CA THR A 58 -11.50 11.43 -12.24
C THR A 58 -10.72 12.74 -12.08
N GLY A 59 -9.61 12.93 -12.79
CA GLY A 59 -8.69 14.05 -12.56
C GLY A 59 -7.93 13.96 -11.22
N CYS A 60 -7.93 12.80 -10.57
CA CYS A 60 -7.36 12.63 -9.24
C CYS A 60 -5.84 12.90 -9.22
N LYS A 61 -5.43 13.84 -8.35
CA LYS A 61 -4.04 14.27 -8.17
C LYS A 61 -3.23 13.42 -7.19
N PHE A 62 -3.76 12.26 -6.78
CA PHE A 62 -3.04 11.37 -5.88
C PHE A 62 -1.66 11.05 -6.45
N PHE A 63 -0.66 11.23 -5.60
CA PHE A 63 0.73 10.99 -5.95
C PHE A 63 1.51 10.61 -4.70
N LEU A 64 2.22 9.50 -4.78
CA LEU A 64 3.10 9.03 -3.74
C LEU A 64 4.50 8.81 -4.32
N ARG A 65 5.51 9.31 -3.62
CA ARG A 65 6.93 9.11 -3.99
C ARG A 65 7.72 8.66 -2.79
N ILE A 66 8.33 7.49 -2.94
CA ILE A 66 9.32 6.93 -2.04
C ILE A 66 10.65 6.89 -2.80
N ALA A 67 11.73 7.30 -2.14
CA ALA A 67 13.07 7.33 -2.72
C ALA A 67 14.10 6.83 -1.72
N TYR A 68 15.12 6.13 -2.22
CA TYR A 68 16.28 5.70 -1.46
C TYR A 68 17.15 6.91 -1.10
N MET A 69 17.49 7.00 0.18
CA MET A 69 18.40 8.00 0.73
C MET A 69 19.76 7.35 0.99
N THR A 70 20.75 7.74 0.20
CA THR A 70 22.13 7.24 0.34
C THR A 70 22.76 7.59 1.69
N ARG A 71 22.38 8.73 2.30
CA ARG A 71 22.93 9.17 3.59
C ARG A 71 22.48 8.33 4.78
N SER A 72 21.27 7.79 4.72
CA SER A 72 20.63 7.04 5.81
C SER A 72 20.45 5.57 5.46
N GLU A 73 20.86 5.17 4.25
CA GLU A 73 20.67 3.84 3.66
C GLU A 73 19.23 3.30 3.76
N GLN A 74 18.25 4.21 3.76
CA GLN A 74 16.83 3.91 3.96
C GLN A 74 15.98 4.47 2.82
N PHE A 75 14.77 3.93 2.66
CA PHE A 75 13.77 4.47 1.75
C PHE A 75 12.88 5.46 2.50
N GLU A 76 12.70 6.68 1.98
CA GLU A 76 11.84 7.69 2.62
C GLU A 76 10.66 8.05 1.73
N LEU A 77 9.46 8.15 2.34
CA LEU A 77 8.30 8.74 1.71
C LEU A 77 8.46 10.27 1.66
N ARG A 78 8.90 10.78 0.51
CA ARG A 78 9.22 12.20 0.32
C ARG A 78 8.05 13.05 -0.13
N LYS A 79 7.03 12.44 -0.75
CA LYS A 79 5.85 13.17 -1.21
C LYS A 79 4.62 12.28 -1.09
N PHE A 80 3.60 12.81 -0.44
CA PHE A 80 2.28 12.21 -0.34
C PHE A 80 1.22 13.25 -0.69
N ILE A 81 0.45 12.99 -1.74
CA ILE A 81 -0.78 13.71 -2.05
C ILE A 81 -1.91 12.69 -1.97
N ALA A 82 -2.86 12.93 -1.07
CA ALA A 82 -3.99 12.05 -0.85
C ALA A 82 -4.93 11.99 -2.08
N HIS A 83 -5.78 10.97 -2.11
CA HIS A 83 -6.83 10.87 -3.11
C HIS A 83 -7.78 12.07 -3.01
N THR A 84 -8.19 12.57 -4.17
CA THR A 84 -9.18 13.65 -4.32
C THR A 84 -10.47 13.15 -4.97
N CYS A 85 -10.46 11.90 -5.45
CA CYS A 85 -11.63 11.22 -6.00
C CYS A 85 -12.38 10.45 -4.90
N ASP A 86 -13.68 10.26 -5.12
CA ASP A 86 -14.56 9.57 -4.18
C ASP A 86 -14.31 8.06 -4.12
N LEU A 87 -14.63 7.44 -2.98
CA LEU A 87 -14.48 5.99 -2.77
C LEU A 87 -15.31 5.17 -3.75
N SER A 88 -16.45 5.68 -4.22
CA SER A 88 -17.27 5.05 -5.27
C SER A 88 -16.48 4.81 -6.56
N SER A 89 -15.53 5.69 -6.89
CA SER A 89 -14.66 5.51 -8.06
C SER A 89 -13.75 4.28 -7.89
N HIS A 90 -13.54 3.79 -6.67
CA HIS A 90 -12.66 2.66 -6.38
C HIS A 90 -13.40 1.31 -6.23
N GLN A 91 -14.73 1.26 -6.29
CA GLN A 91 -15.54 0.06 -5.99
C GLN A 91 -15.26 -1.16 -6.87
N ASN A 92 -14.88 -0.98 -8.13
CA ASN A 92 -14.55 -2.08 -9.04
C ASN A 92 -13.08 -2.51 -8.97
N TRP A 93 -12.32 -1.99 -8.00
CA TRP A 93 -10.93 -2.40 -7.84
C TRP A 93 -10.86 -3.76 -7.14
N LYS A 94 -10.79 -4.81 -7.95
CA LYS A 94 -10.32 -6.12 -7.49
C LYS A 94 -8.87 -5.96 -7.06
N ALA A 95 -8.65 -5.87 -5.77
CA ALA A 95 -7.30 -5.87 -5.26
C ALA A 95 -6.60 -7.17 -5.65
N SER A 96 -5.30 -7.09 -5.84
CA SER A 96 -4.47 -8.20 -6.29
C SER A 96 -4.78 -9.48 -5.51
N ASN A 97 -5.07 -10.58 -6.21
CA ASN A 97 -5.37 -11.90 -5.62
C ASN A 97 -4.13 -12.56 -4.96
N SER A 98 -3.12 -11.80 -4.54
CA SER A 98 -1.95 -12.39 -3.89
C SER A 98 -2.39 -12.94 -2.53
N ALA A 99 -2.15 -14.24 -2.31
CA ALA A 99 -2.53 -14.95 -1.09
C ALA A 99 -2.08 -14.21 0.19
N LYS A 100 -0.92 -13.53 0.14
CA LYS A 100 -0.40 -12.70 1.23
C LYS A 100 -1.35 -11.53 1.58
N LEU A 101 -1.88 -10.80 0.59
CA LEU A 101 -2.84 -9.72 0.82
C LEU A 101 -4.25 -10.21 1.15
N ILE A 102 -4.65 -11.39 0.67
CA ILE A 102 -5.94 -12.01 1.02
C ILE A 102 -5.94 -12.43 2.49
N ALA A 103 -4.84 -13.03 2.98
CA ALA A 103 -4.70 -13.42 4.39
C ALA A 103 -4.80 -12.22 5.35
N HIS A 104 -4.24 -11.06 4.99
CA HIS A 104 -4.40 -9.83 5.78
C HIS A 104 -5.83 -9.29 5.75
N ARG A 105 -6.55 -9.47 4.64
CA ARG A 105 -7.94 -9.01 4.50
C ARG A 105 -8.96 -9.92 5.20
N HIS A 106 -8.62 -11.21 5.31
CA HIS A 106 -9.45 -12.27 5.89
C HIS A 106 -8.82 -12.87 7.14
N GLY A 107 -8.09 -12.07 7.93
CA GLY A 107 -7.42 -12.52 9.16
C GLY A 107 -8.34 -13.23 10.16
N ASP A 108 -9.65 -12.99 10.07
CA ASP A 108 -10.67 -13.60 10.92
C ASP A 108 -11.37 -14.83 10.31
N ILE A 109 -11.17 -15.15 9.02
CA ILE A 109 -11.87 -16.28 8.36
C ILE A 109 -11.07 -17.59 8.39
N VAL A 110 -9.74 -17.53 8.53
CA VAL A 110 -8.87 -18.73 8.56
C VAL A 110 -8.63 -19.21 10.00
N LYS A 111 -9.69 -19.32 10.81
CA LYS A 111 -9.63 -19.98 12.13
C LYS A 111 -10.86 -20.80 12.51
N SER A 112 -11.77 -21.05 11.58
CA SER A 112 -13.03 -21.76 11.88
C SER A 112 -13.14 -23.17 11.28
N ASP A 113 -12.04 -23.88 11.01
CA ASP A 113 -12.12 -25.27 10.51
C ASP A 113 -11.19 -26.28 11.22
N PHE A 114 -10.48 -25.89 12.27
CA PHE A 114 -9.67 -26.82 13.09
C PHE A 114 -10.34 -27.23 14.40
N GLN A 115 -11.67 -27.18 14.47
CA GLN A 115 -12.43 -27.72 15.59
C GLN A 115 -13.62 -28.52 15.08
N THR A 116 -13.34 -29.71 14.52
CA THR A 116 -14.33 -30.77 14.45
C THR A 116 -13.67 -32.10 14.78
N ARG A 117 -13.84 -32.47 16.05
CA ARG A 117 -13.85 -33.82 16.65
C ARG A 117 -12.65 -34.73 16.45
#